data_AF-A0A484KC65-F1
#
_entry.id   AF-A0A484KC65-F1
#
_cell.length_a   1.000
_cell.length_b   1.000
_cell.length_c   1.000
_cell.angle_alpha   90.00
_cell.angle_beta   90.00
_cell.angle_gamma   90.00
#
_symmetry.space_group_name_H-M   'P 1'
#
loop_
_entity.id
_entity.type
_entity.pdbx_description
1 polymer ?
#
loop_
_entity_poly.entity_id
_entity_poly.type
_entity_poly.pdbx_seq_one_letter_code
_entity_poly.pdbx_strand_id
1 'polypeptide(L)'
;MTENGNGVYIVYLGAVGAAATSLNDAVKKDQQAARLFSSLLKGKTNALVHSYTNGFLGFAARLTEDEAQSIAREPEVVSVFPDPILQLHTTRSWDFLKSSADHSWDRPSSSSSSTGTDTIIGILDTGIWPESASFNDDGMGPIPARWKGACEDGIDFNSTLCNRYLSKNKT
;
A
#
# COMPACT_ATOMS: atom_id res chain seq x y z
N MET A 1 21.70 -14.57 -9.06
CA MET A 1 23.02 -14.53 -8.41
C MET A 1 22.99 -13.33 -7.46
N THR A 2 22.82 -13.56 -6.16
CA THR A 2 22.84 -12.49 -5.16
C THR A 2 24.28 -12.30 -4.69
N GLU A 3 24.98 -11.33 -5.29
CA GLU A 3 26.25 -10.84 -4.75
C GLU A 3 25.95 -9.77 -3.68
N ASN A 4 26.67 -9.90 -2.57
CA ASN A 4 26.59 -9.17 -1.29
C ASN A 4 25.39 -9.52 -0.42
N GLY A 5 25.68 -10.17 0.71
CA GLY A 5 24.73 -10.72 1.69
C GLY A 5 23.90 -9.70 2.47
N ASN A 6 23.52 -8.57 1.87
CA ASN A 6 22.58 -7.61 2.42
C ASN A 6 21.27 -7.59 1.61
N GLY A 7 20.23 -8.25 2.15
CA GLY A 7 18.86 -8.18 1.63
C GLY A 7 18.07 -7.03 2.27
N VAL A 8 16.91 -6.69 1.71
CA VAL A 8 15.94 -5.84 2.42
C VAL A 8 15.07 -6.75 3.27
N TYR A 9 14.90 -6.39 4.54
CA TYR A 9 14.06 -7.10 5.51
C TYR A 9 13.06 -6.12 6.12
N ILE A 10 11.87 -6.63 6.41
CA ILE A 10 10.85 -5.92 7.18
C ILE A 10 10.94 -6.38 8.62
N VAL A 11 11.13 -5.41 9.53
CA VAL A 11 11.06 -5.58 10.98
C VAL A 11 9.67 -5.13 11.43
N TYR A 12 8.86 -6.08 11.86
CA TYR A 12 7.50 -5.86 12.33
C TYR A 12 7.46 -5.74 13.85
N LEU A 13 6.94 -4.62 14.35
CA LEU A 13 6.84 -4.28 15.78
C LEU A 13 5.40 -4.39 16.32
N GLY A 14 4.44 -4.79 15.47
CA GLY A 14 3.04 -4.98 15.86
C GLY A 14 2.05 -4.04 15.17
N ALA A 15 0.75 -4.30 15.36
CA ALA A 15 -0.31 -3.49 14.80
C ALA A 15 -0.47 -2.16 15.56
N VAL A 16 -0.80 -1.09 14.82
CA VAL A 16 -1.04 0.26 15.38
C VAL A 16 -2.13 0.21 16.46
N GLY A 17 -3.18 -0.61 16.24
CA GLY A 17 -4.33 -0.76 17.15
C GLY A 17 -4.21 -1.83 18.24
N ALA A 18 -3.19 -2.71 18.23
CA ALA A 18 -3.12 -3.79 19.23
C ALA A 18 -2.79 -3.30 20.66
N ALA A 19 -2.40 -2.03 20.83
CA ALA A 19 -2.16 -1.45 22.16
C ALA A 19 -2.18 0.10 22.24
N ALA A 20 -2.64 0.82 21.20
CA ALA A 20 -2.74 2.28 21.27
C ALA A 20 -4.19 2.71 21.47
N THR A 21 -4.54 3.01 22.72
CA THR A 21 -5.86 3.53 23.11
C THR A 21 -5.95 5.06 22.98
N SER A 22 -4.82 5.72 22.71
CA SER A 22 -4.69 7.18 22.65
C SER A 22 -3.62 7.60 21.64
N LEU A 23 -3.73 8.83 21.13
CA LEU A 23 -2.69 9.52 20.34
C LEU A 23 -1.33 9.50 21.04
N ASN A 24 -1.32 9.61 22.37
CA ASN A 24 -0.08 9.56 23.16
C ASN A 24 0.59 8.18 23.11
N ASP A 25 -0.18 7.10 23.00
CA ASP A 25 0.36 5.74 22.90
C ASP A 25 0.95 5.50 21.51
N ALA A 26 0.30 6.02 20.46
CA ALA A 26 0.82 5.99 19.10
C ALA A 26 2.14 6.77 18.98
N VAL A 27 2.22 7.98 19.55
CA VAL A 27 3.44 8.80 19.58
C VAL A 27 4.57 8.12 20.36
N LYS A 28 4.26 7.49 21.51
CA LYS A 28 5.27 6.75 22.29
C LYS A 28 5.81 5.55 21.53
N LYS A 29 4.93 4.80 20.84
CA LYS A 29 5.35 3.65 20.04
C LYS A 29 6.15 4.05 18.80
N ASP A 30 5.80 5.15 18.16
CA ASP A 30 6.58 5.72 17.05
C ASP A 30 7.98 6.15 17.53
N GLN A 31 8.07 6.79 18.69
CA GLN A 31 9.35 7.11 19.33
C GLN A 31 10.14 5.85 19.72
N GLN A 32 9.48 4.77 20.17
CA GLN A 32 10.13 3.48 20.45
C GLN A 32 10.66 2.83 19.18
N ALA A 33 9.86 2.80 18.11
CA ALA A 33 10.29 2.30 16.80
C ALA A 33 11.50 3.10 16.26
N ALA A 34 11.47 4.43 16.37
CA ALA A 34 12.59 5.29 15.99
C ALA A 34 13.85 5.05 16.86
N ARG A 35 13.67 4.79 18.16
CA ARG A 35 14.77 4.44 19.07
C ARG A 35 15.38 3.09 18.73
N LEU A 36 14.56 2.05 18.52
CA LEU A 36 15.00 0.74 18.07
C LEU A 36 15.76 0.85 16.77
N PHE A 37 15.20 1.54 15.78
CA PHE A 37 15.87 1.82 14.53
C PHE A 37 17.25 2.47 14.77
N SER A 38 17.28 3.55 15.54
CA SER A 38 18.52 4.28 15.84
C SER A 38 19.54 3.46 16.62
N SER A 39 19.10 2.49 17.43
CA SER A 39 19.95 1.65 18.28
C SER A 39 20.50 0.45 17.53
N LEU A 40 19.66 -0.22 16.77
CA LEU A 40 19.98 -1.43 16.00
C LEU A 40 20.82 -1.11 14.76
N LEU A 41 20.68 0.09 14.21
CA LEU A 41 21.38 0.52 13.00
C LEU A 41 22.40 1.64 13.26
N LYS A 42 22.88 1.78 14.50
CA LYS A 42 23.95 2.73 14.86
C LYS A 42 25.15 2.57 13.92
N GLY A 43 25.51 3.67 13.25
CA GLY A 43 26.67 3.71 12.37
C GLY A 43 26.43 3.20 10.94
N LYS A 44 25.22 2.71 10.61
CA LYS A 44 24.85 2.35 9.24
C LYS A 44 24.09 3.47 8.55
N THR A 45 24.84 4.32 7.85
CA THR A 45 24.24 5.28 6.92
C THR A 45 23.56 4.51 5.77
N ASN A 46 22.35 4.93 5.39
CA ASN A 46 21.55 4.35 4.29
C ASN A 46 21.03 2.91 4.49
N ALA A 47 20.97 2.39 5.73
CA ALA A 47 20.33 1.11 5.99
C ALA A 47 18.79 1.19 5.97
N LEU A 48 18.19 2.31 6.37
CA LEU A 48 16.73 2.48 6.33
C LEU A 48 16.24 2.59 4.90
N VAL A 49 15.29 1.75 4.55
CA VAL A 49 14.55 1.83 3.29
C VAL A 49 13.22 2.56 3.51
N HIS A 50 12.47 2.18 4.54
CA HIS A 50 11.16 2.77 4.83
C HIS A 50 10.76 2.60 6.30
N SER A 51 9.89 3.49 6.82
CA SER A 51 9.28 3.38 8.14
C SER A 51 7.77 3.26 8.03
N TYR A 52 7.17 2.26 8.68
CA TYR A 52 5.74 2.00 8.66
C TYR A 52 5.09 2.49 9.96
N THR A 53 4.08 3.36 9.82
CA THR A 53 3.38 3.97 10.97
C THR A 53 1.85 3.88 10.90
N ASN A 54 1.27 3.68 9.70
CA ASN A 54 -0.17 3.78 9.50
C ASN A 54 -0.92 2.43 9.56
N GLY A 55 -0.39 1.37 8.93
CA GLY A 55 -1.01 0.04 8.94
C GLY A 55 -0.48 -0.85 10.07
N PHE A 56 0.82 -0.76 10.31
CA PHE A 56 1.53 -1.40 11.40
C PHE A 56 2.74 -0.55 11.79
N LEU A 57 3.35 -0.88 12.92
CA LEU A 57 4.59 -0.29 13.37
C LEU A 57 5.76 -1.17 12.93
N GLY A 58 6.74 -0.58 12.29
CA GLY A 58 7.90 -1.32 11.81
C GLY A 58 8.75 -0.51 10.86
N PHE A 59 9.76 -1.15 10.29
CA PHE A 59 10.62 -0.53 9.28
C PHE A 59 11.17 -1.58 8.32
N ALA A 60 11.47 -1.14 7.10
CA ALA A 60 12.24 -1.91 6.13
C ALA A 60 13.69 -1.43 6.15
N ALA A 61 14.65 -2.34 6.25
CA ALA A 61 16.07 -2.01 6.27
C ALA A 61 16.94 -3.01 5.49
N ARG A 62 18.08 -2.54 5.01
CA ARG A 62 19.13 -3.38 4.41
C ARG A 62 19.95 -4.03 5.50
N LEU A 63 19.81 -5.35 5.66
CA LEU A 63 20.43 -6.14 6.73
C LEU A 63 21.14 -7.36 6.16
N THR A 64 22.18 -7.83 6.87
CA THR A 64 22.64 -9.21 6.70
C THR A 64 21.63 -10.19 7.32
N GLU A 65 21.71 -11.45 6.93
CA GLU A 65 20.95 -12.53 7.58
C GLU A 65 21.21 -12.58 9.09
N ASP A 66 22.48 -12.48 9.52
CA ASP A 66 22.86 -12.48 10.93
C ASP A 66 22.26 -11.30 11.70
N GLU A 67 22.22 -10.12 11.08
CA GLU A 67 21.60 -8.93 11.67
C GLU A 67 20.08 -9.08 11.78
N ALA A 68 19.43 -9.60 10.74
CA ALA A 68 18.01 -9.90 10.76
C ALA A 68 17.67 -10.88 11.89
N GLN A 69 18.48 -11.93 12.08
CA GLN A 69 18.32 -12.90 13.17
C GLN A 69 18.60 -12.31 14.55
N SER A 70 19.58 -11.41 14.66
CA SER A 70 19.85 -10.70 15.92
C SER A 70 18.68 -9.81 16.30
N ILE A 71 18.15 -9.03 15.35
CA ILE A 71 17.01 -8.12 15.56
C ILE A 71 15.74 -8.92 15.89
N ALA A 72 15.53 -10.08 15.28
CA ALA A 72 14.40 -10.95 15.58
C ALA A 72 14.33 -11.45 17.03
N ARG A 73 15.44 -11.37 17.79
CA ARG A 73 15.50 -11.77 19.20
C ARG A 73 15.20 -10.62 20.17
N GLU A 74 15.07 -9.39 19.67
CA GLU A 74 14.78 -8.24 20.51
C GLU A 74 13.34 -8.30 21.06
N PRO A 75 13.12 -8.04 22.36
CA PRO A 75 11.79 -8.17 22.98
C PRO A 75 10.69 -7.33 22.35
N GLU A 76 11.06 -6.21 21.73
CA GLU A 76 10.12 -5.28 21.09
C GLU A 76 9.79 -5.67 19.62
N VAL A 77 10.49 -6.66 19.06
CA VAL A 77 10.29 -7.14 17.68
C VAL A 77 9.37 -8.35 17.67
N VAL A 78 8.31 -8.28 16.87
CA VAL A 78 7.35 -9.38 16.74
C VAL A 78 7.81 -10.38 15.68
N SER A 79 8.33 -9.90 14.54
CA SER A 79 8.89 -10.76 13.50
C SER A 79 9.81 -9.99 12.56
N VAL A 80 10.79 -10.69 11.97
CA VAL A 80 11.63 -10.17 10.88
C VAL A 80 11.54 -11.12 9.70
N PHE A 81 11.32 -10.58 8.49
CA PHE A 81 11.21 -11.39 7.28
C PHE A 81 11.74 -10.64 6.04
N PRO A 82 12.22 -11.35 4.99
CA PRO A 82 12.69 -10.71 3.77
C PRO A 82 11.60 -9.89 3.07
N ASP A 83 11.99 -8.83 2.37
CA ASP A 83 11.14 -8.03 1.49
C ASP A 83 11.38 -8.43 0.01
N PRO A 84 10.58 -9.37 -0.55
CA PRO A 84 10.79 -9.86 -1.90
C PRO A 84 10.19 -8.92 -2.95
N ILE A 85 10.85 -8.84 -4.12
CA ILE A 85 10.24 -8.24 -5.30
C ILE A 85 9.17 -9.21 -5.83
N LEU A 86 7.93 -8.72 -5.96
CA LEU A 86 6.82 -9.47 -6.53
C LEU A 86 6.74 -9.28 -8.06
N GLN A 87 6.34 -10.33 -8.76
CA GLN A 87 6.16 -10.33 -10.22
C GLN A 87 4.69 -10.05 -10.58
N LEU A 88 4.47 -9.35 -11.71
CA LEU A 88 3.13 -9.07 -12.22
C LEU A 88 2.50 -10.34 -12.80
N HIS A 89 1.25 -10.64 -12.44
CA HIS A 89 0.58 -11.89 -12.81
C HIS A 89 -0.54 -11.76 -13.84
N THR A 90 -0.79 -10.57 -14.41
CA THR A 90 -1.96 -10.36 -15.29
C THR A 90 -1.59 -10.50 -16.76
N THR A 91 -2.03 -11.57 -17.43
CA THR A 91 -1.84 -11.69 -18.89
C THR A 91 -3.14 -11.73 -19.70
N ARG A 92 -4.27 -12.29 -19.25
CA ARG A 92 -5.57 -12.27 -19.99
C ARG A 92 -6.81 -12.60 -19.13
N SER A 93 -7.18 -11.75 -18.16
CA SER A 93 -8.29 -12.04 -17.24
C SER A 93 -9.66 -12.15 -17.94
N TRP A 94 -9.94 -11.32 -18.95
CA TRP A 94 -11.24 -11.32 -19.62
C TRP A 94 -11.49 -12.56 -20.47
N ASP A 95 -10.49 -13.07 -21.18
CA ASP A 95 -10.66 -14.30 -21.98
C ASP A 95 -10.78 -15.55 -21.09
N PHE A 96 -10.15 -15.55 -19.91
CA PHE A 96 -10.35 -16.59 -18.89
C PHE A 96 -11.80 -16.60 -18.36
N LEU A 97 -12.33 -15.41 -18.06
CA LEU A 97 -13.71 -15.23 -17.59
C LEU A 97 -14.76 -15.39 -18.70
N LYS A 98 -14.38 -15.39 -19.99
CA LYS A 98 -15.29 -15.70 -21.10
C LYS A 98 -15.64 -17.19 -21.20
N SER A 99 -14.90 -18.10 -20.55
CA SER A 99 -15.30 -19.51 -20.51
C SER A 99 -16.59 -19.76 -19.70
N SER A 100 -17.05 -18.75 -18.94
CA SER A 100 -18.36 -18.70 -18.28
C SER A 100 -19.39 -17.82 -19.01
N ALA A 101 -19.09 -17.33 -20.23
CA ALA A 101 -19.94 -16.42 -20.99
C ALA A 101 -21.13 -17.08 -21.72
N ASP A 102 -21.39 -18.37 -21.51
CA ASP A 102 -22.69 -18.96 -21.87
C ASP A 102 -23.77 -18.61 -20.82
N HIS A 103 -23.37 -17.97 -19.72
CA HIS A 103 -24.27 -17.18 -18.90
C HIS A 103 -24.26 -15.75 -19.43
N SER A 104 -25.40 -15.32 -19.98
CA SER A 104 -25.69 -13.90 -20.12
C SER A 104 -25.32 -13.26 -18.79
N TRP A 105 -24.39 -12.30 -18.83
CA TRP A 105 -24.28 -11.37 -17.73
C TRP A 105 -25.58 -10.59 -17.77
N ASP A 106 -26.60 -11.14 -17.09
CA ASP A 106 -27.82 -10.45 -16.75
C ASP A 106 -27.35 -9.24 -15.95
N ARG A 107 -27.11 -8.15 -16.68
CA ARG A 107 -26.91 -6.84 -16.12
C ARG A 107 -28.08 -6.70 -15.15
N PRO A 108 -27.85 -6.66 -13.83
CA PRO A 108 -28.93 -6.68 -12.87
C PRO A 108 -29.88 -5.59 -13.31
N SER A 109 -31.14 -5.98 -13.56
CA SER A 109 -32.23 -5.06 -13.84
C SER A 109 -32.00 -3.81 -13.00
N SER A 110 -32.04 -2.65 -13.64
CA SER A 110 -31.82 -1.33 -13.05
C SER A 110 -32.87 -0.94 -12.01
N SER A 111 -33.44 -1.90 -11.29
CA SER A 111 -34.55 -1.83 -10.37
C SER A 111 -34.20 -2.21 -8.93
N SER A 112 -32.93 -2.50 -8.61
CA SER A 112 -32.44 -2.55 -7.22
C SER A 112 -31.27 -1.60 -7.05
N SER A 113 -31.55 -0.48 -6.39
CA SER A 113 -30.70 0.68 -6.17
C SER A 113 -29.42 0.37 -5.38
N SER A 114 -28.34 0.07 -6.09
CA SER A 114 -27.00 0.61 -5.79
C SER A 114 -26.10 0.31 -6.98
N THR A 115 -26.22 1.11 -8.04
CA THR A 115 -25.07 1.37 -8.93
C THR A 115 -23.86 1.58 -8.01
N GLY A 116 -22.68 1.00 -8.29
CA GLY A 116 -21.51 1.02 -7.39
C GLY A 116 -20.89 2.40 -7.10
N THR A 117 -21.69 3.47 -7.16
CA THR A 117 -21.39 4.90 -7.08
C THR A 117 -20.81 5.35 -5.74
N ASP A 118 -20.72 4.48 -4.73
CA ASP A 118 -20.10 4.79 -3.43
C ASP A 118 -19.05 3.74 -3.00
N THR A 119 -18.61 2.87 -3.91
CA THR A 119 -17.50 1.94 -3.65
C THR A 119 -16.21 2.50 -4.23
N ILE A 120 -15.12 2.43 -3.46
CA ILE A 120 -13.79 2.86 -3.91
C ILE A 120 -12.90 1.62 -3.97
N ILE A 121 -12.30 1.38 -5.13
CA ILE A 121 -11.41 0.24 -5.39
C ILE A 121 -9.99 0.77 -5.48
N GLY A 122 -9.12 0.33 -4.58
CA GLY A 122 -7.68 0.62 -4.64
C GLY A 122 -6.97 -0.43 -5.51
N ILE A 123 -6.12 0.04 -6.43
CA ILE A 123 -5.33 -0.81 -7.31
C ILE A 123 -3.86 -0.56 -7.03
N LEU A 124 -3.12 -1.62 -6.67
CA LEU A 124 -1.66 -1.60 -6.53
C LEU A 124 -1.06 -2.20 -7.79
N ASP A 125 -0.60 -1.34 -8.70
CA ASP A 125 -0.07 -1.72 -10.01
C ASP A 125 1.14 -0.85 -10.35
N THR A 126 1.67 -1.03 -11.55
CA THR A 126 2.78 -0.31 -12.17
C THR A 126 2.46 1.13 -12.55
N GLY A 127 1.20 1.56 -12.47
CA GLY A 127 0.79 2.91 -12.79
C GLY A 127 -0.52 2.94 -13.56
N ILE A 128 -0.75 4.04 -14.26
CA ILE A 128 -1.98 4.29 -15.01
C ILE A 128 -1.74 5.22 -16.20
N TRP A 129 -2.58 5.09 -17.23
CA TRP A 129 -2.63 5.98 -18.38
C TRP A 129 -3.89 6.86 -18.28
N PRO A 130 -3.86 7.96 -17.50
CA PRO A 130 -5.06 8.67 -17.06
C PRO A 130 -5.91 9.27 -18.20
N GLU A 131 -5.30 9.54 -19.35
CA GLU A 131 -5.95 10.09 -20.55
C GLU A 131 -6.73 9.05 -21.36
N SER A 132 -6.66 7.77 -21.00
CA SER A 132 -7.43 6.72 -21.66
C SER A 132 -8.92 6.97 -21.52
N ALA A 133 -9.68 6.77 -22.60
CA ALA A 133 -11.14 6.92 -22.62
C ALA A 133 -11.86 6.02 -21.59
N SER A 134 -11.22 4.92 -21.17
CA SER A 134 -11.73 4.04 -20.11
C SER A 134 -11.87 4.71 -18.74
N PHE A 135 -11.17 5.83 -18.53
CA PHE A 135 -11.17 6.59 -17.28
C PHE A 135 -11.97 7.90 -17.38
N ASN A 136 -12.80 8.06 -18.41
CA ASN A 136 -13.70 9.20 -18.53
C ASN A 136 -14.76 9.18 -17.40
N ASP A 137 -15.05 10.34 -16.81
CA ASP A 137 -15.95 10.47 -15.67
C ASP A 137 -17.37 10.96 -16.04
N ASP A 138 -17.68 11.00 -17.34
CA ASP A 138 -19.02 11.33 -17.85
C ASP A 138 -20.10 10.43 -17.22
N GLY A 139 -21.13 11.06 -16.65
CA GLY A 139 -22.22 10.37 -15.95
C GLY A 139 -21.89 9.90 -14.53
N MET A 140 -20.68 10.15 -14.01
CA MET A 140 -20.34 9.87 -12.61
C MET A 140 -20.84 10.96 -11.67
N GLY A 141 -21.40 10.53 -10.53
CA GLY A 141 -21.76 11.40 -9.41
C GLY A 141 -20.55 12.03 -8.69
N PRO A 142 -20.78 12.82 -7.63
CA PRO A 142 -19.69 13.44 -6.88
C PRO A 142 -18.82 12.39 -6.19
N ILE A 143 -17.56 12.75 -5.95
CA ILE A 143 -16.62 11.90 -5.21
C ILE A 143 -17.16 11.73 -3.78
N PRO A 144 -17.17 10.51 -3.22
CA PRO A 144 -17.65 10.27 -1.86
C PRO A 144 -16.93 11.16 -0.85
N ALA A 145 -17.67 11.87 0.00
CA ALA A 145 -17.10 12.79 1.00
C ALA A 145 -16.15 12.11 2.01
N ARG A 146 -16.26 10.78 2.15
CA ARG A 146 -15.35 9.96 2.96
C ARG A 146 -13.98 9.72 2.33
N TRP A 147 -13.82 9.97 1.02
CA TRP A 147 -12.54 9.84 0.33
C TRP A 147 -11.59 10.94 0.80
N LYS A 148 -10.39 10.53 1.22
CA LYS A 148 -9.33 11.43 1.68
C LYS A 148 -8.02 11.27 0.90
N GLY A 149 -8.05 10.51 -0.20
CA GLY A 149 -6.88 10.30 -1.03
C GLY A 149 -6.56 11.55 -1.86
N ALA A 150 -5.27 11.78 -2.03
CA ALA A 150 -4.75 12.85 -2.87
C ALA A 150 -4.40 12.32 -4.25
N CYS A 151 -4.44 13.22 -5.23
CA CYS A 151 -3.80 12.98 -6.51
C CYS A 151 -2.46 13.70 -6.47
N GLU A 152 -1.39 12.92 -6.35
CA GLU A 152 -0.04 13.42 -6.13
C GLU A 152 0.65 13.66 -7.48
N ASP A 153 1.45 14.72 -7.56
CA ASP A 153 2.28 14.96 -8.74
C ASP A 153 3.43 13.94 -8.80
N GLY A 154 3.78 13.51 -10.00
CA GLY A 154 4.84 12.54 -10.27
C GLY A 154 5.57 12.83 -11.58
N ILE A 155 6.49 11.94 -11.93
CA ILE A 155 7.15 11.99 -13.25
C ILE A 155 6.08 11.73 -14.31
N ASP A 156 5.95 12.65 -15.26
CA ASP A 156 4.96 12.61 -16.35
C ASP A 156 3.49 12.50 -15.89
N PHE A 157 3.20 12.85 -14.62
CA PHE A 157 1.87 12.83 -14.06
C PHE A 157 1.59 14.10 -13.27
N ASN A 158 0.64 14.91 -13.73
CA ASN A 158 0.16 16.09 -13.01
C ASN A 158 -1.11 15.75 -12.24
N SER A 159 -1.26 16.27 -11.03
CA SER A 159 -2.46 16.08 -10.21
C SER A 159 -3.76 16.56 -10.89
N THR A 160 -3.70 17.40 -11.93
CA THR A 160 -4.85 17.79 -12.77
C THR A 160 -5.39 16.65 -13.64
N LEU A 161 -4.63 15.57 -13.83
CA LEU A 161 -5.04 14.40 -14.60
C LEU A 161 -6.02 13.50 -13.83
N CYS A 162 -6.14 13.64 -12.51
CA CYS A 162 -7.21 12.97 -11.78
C CYS A 162 -8.56 13.67 -11.96
N ASN A 163 -9.59 12.85 -12.12
CA ASN A 163 -10.98 13.25 -12.29
C ASN A 163 -11.88 12.51 -11.27
N ARG A 164 -13.21 12.49 -11.45
CA ARG A 164 -14.10 11.78 -10.52
C ARG A 164 -13.95 10.26 -10.56
N TYR A 165 -13.44 9.70 -11.67
CA TYR A 165 -13.14 8.28 -11.79
C TYR A 165 -11.83 7.91 -11.06
N LEU A 166 -10.76 8.67 -11.30
CA LEU A 166 -9.42 8.44 -10.73
C LEU A 166 -9.22 9.03 -9.32
N SER A 167 -10.26 9.67 -8.81
CA SER A 167 -10.39 10.22 -7.46
C SER A 167 -9.51 11.45 -7.18
N LYS A 168 -10.14 12.55 -6.74
CA LYS A 168 -9.46 13.68 -6.11
C LYS A 168 -10.32 14.31 -5.00
N ASN A 169 -9.79 14.51 -3.79
CA ASN A 169 -9.72 15.89 -3.31
C ASN A 169 -8.66 16.14 -2.21
N LYS A 170 -7.96 17.26 -2.35
CA LYS A 170 -7.65 18.17 -1.26
C LYS A 170 -7.69 19.61 -1.82
N THR A 171 -8.57 20.45 -1.30
CA THR A 171 -8.43 21.92 -1.38
C THR A 171 -7.18 22.37 -0.66
#